data_AF-A0A7W7XEJ5-F1
#
_entry.id   AF-A0A7W7XEJ5-F1
#
_cell.length_a   1.000
_cell.length_b   1.000
_cell.length_c   1.000
_cell.angle_alpha   90.00
_cell.angle_beta   90.00
_cell.angle_gamma   90.00
#
_symmetry.space_group_name_H-M   'P 1'
#
loop_
_entity.id
_entity.type
_entity.pdbx_description
1 polymer ?
#
loop_
_entity_poly.entity_id
_entity_poly.type
_entity_poly.pdbx_seq_one_letter_code
_entity_poly.pdbx_strand_id
1 'polypeptide(L)'
;MDSVSARVDHGNSQWRKIRDTSPSEWEDVVEFDAAILKGIARANATGNTLLGEAFLHRSRVPLGEAPIDHVTRAERAALDDAEAEAAELGVVNGCSPWSCRGDAEQDDFGLAS
;
A
#
# COMPACT_ATOMS: atom_id res chain seq x y z
N MET A 1 -13.16 23.35 -8.65
CA MET A 1 -12.83 23.39 -7.20
C MET A 1 -12.30 22.01 -6.86
N ASP A 2 -11.08 21.74 -7.29
CA ASP A 2 -10.40 20.48 -7.05
C ASP A 2 -10.03 20.39 -5.58
N SER A 3 -10.69 19.48 -4.87
CA SER A 3 -10.33 19.15 -3.50
C SER A 3 -8.97 18.47 -3.52
N VAL A 4 -7.92 19.26 -3.32
CA VAL A 4 -6.61 18.73 -2.90
C VAL A 4 -6.82 18.15 -1.50
N SER A 5 -7.15 16.85 -1.46
CA SER A 5 -7.16 16.07 -0.23
C SER A 5 -5.74 16.04 0.32
N ALA A 6 -5.46 16.91 1.29
CA ALA A 6 -4.23 16.89 2.07
C ALA A 6 -4.18 15.60 2.91
N ARG A 7 -3.70 14.50 2.31
CA ARG A 7 -3.04 13.42 3.03
C ARG A 7 -1.56 13.71 3.02
N VAL A 8 -1.05 14.16 4.15
CA VAL A 8 0.39 14.46 4.35
C VAL A 8 1.14 13.20 4.81
N ASP A 9 0.45 12.07 5.01
CA ASP A 9 1.02 10.76 5.31
C ASP A 9 1.08 9.86 4.07
N HIS A 10 2.25 9.25 3.84
CA HIS A 10 2.42 8.20 2.83
C HIS A 10 1.65 6.94 3.23
N GLY A 11 0.94 6.33 2.27
CA GLY A 11 0.24 5.06 2.48
C GLY A 11 1.17 3.85 2.53
N ASN A 12 0.68 2.71 3.03
CA ASN A 12 1.48 1.47 3.15
C ASN A 12 2.09 1.03 1.80
N SER A 13 1.34 1.14 0.70
CA SER A 13 1.85 0.82 -0.64
C SER A 13 3.05 1.67 -1.08
N GLN A 14 3.07 2.95 -0.71
CA GLN A 14 4.18 3.84 -1.04
C GLN A 14 5.42 3.50 -0.20
N TRP A 15 5.25 3.21 1.10
CA TRP A 15 6.35 2.76 1.94
C TRP A 15 6.96 1.43 1.48
N ARG A 16 6.12 0.46 1.08
CA ARG A 16 6.59 -0.79 0.45
C ARG A 16 7.41 -0.50 -0.80
N LYS A 17 6.93 0.38 -1.67
CA LYS A 17 7.64 0.74 -2.90
C LYS A 17 9.05 1.26 -2.59
N ILE A 18 9.20 2.22 -1.68
CA ILE A 18 10.52 2.76 -1.31
C ILE A 18 11.41 1.65 -0.74
N ARG A 19 10.91 0.85 0.20
CA ARG A 19 11.64 -0.27 0.81
C ARG A 19 12.14 -1.27 -0.24
N ASP A 20 11.28 -1.60 -1.19
CA ASP A 20 11.53 -2.69 -2.14
C ASP A 20 12.36 -2.22 -3.35
N THR A 21 12.29 -0.94 -3.74
CA THR A 21 13.03 -0.38 -4.89
C THR A 21 14.30 0.37 -4.51
N SER A 22 14.37 0.91 -3.29
CA SER A 22 15.43 1.82 -2.86
C SER A 22 15.85 1.53 -1.40
N PRO A 23 16.59 0.44 -1.13
CA PRO A 23 16.93 0.05 0.24
C PRO A 23 17.73 1.11 1.01
N SER A 24 18.60 1.88 0.35
CA SER A 24 19.34 2.96 1.00
C SER A 24 18.44 4.14 1.38
N GLU A 25 17.51 4.52 0.50
CA GLU A 25 16.54 5.59 0.81
C GLU A 25 15.61 5.15 1.95
N TRP A 26 15.29 3.86 2.03
CA TRP A 26 14.55 3.27 3.13
C TRP A 26 15.29 3.38 4.48
N GLU A 27 16.59 3.08 4.51
CA GLU A 27 17.42 3.23 5.70
C GLU A 27 17.45 4.69 6.18
N ASP A 28 17.65 5.64 5.26
CA ASP A 28 17.69 7.07 5.55
C ASP A 28 16.38 7.57 6.19
N VAL A 29 15.22 7.15 5.67
CA VAL A 29 13.91 7.58 6.22
C VAL A 29 13.61 6.92 7.57
N VAL A 30 14.06 5.69 7.81
CA VAL A 30 13.94 5.02 9.11
C VAL A 30 14.84 5.70 10.14
N GLU A 31 16.06 6.08 9.78
CA GLU A 31 16.94 6.86 10.65
C GLU A 31 16.33 8.23 10.98
N PHE A 32 15.76 8.90 9.98
CA PHE A 32 15.08 10.17 10.16
C PHE A 32 13.88 10.05 11.11
N ASP A 33 13.04 9.03 10.98
CA ASP A 33 11.91 8.76 11.89
C ASP A 33 12.40 8.57 13.34
N ALA A 34 13.46 7.78 13.54
CA ALA A 34 14.08 7.59 14.84
C ALA A 34 14.68 8.90 15.41
N ALA A 35 15.20 9.77 14.56
CA ALA A 35 15.72 11.08 14.96
C ALA A 35 14.59 12.05 15.36
N ILE A 36 13.44 12.00 14.69
CA ILE A 36 12.25 12.80 15.05
C ILE A 36 11.73 12.42 16.43
N LEU A 37 11.67 11.12 16.74
CA LEU A 37 11.23 10.62 18.05
C LEU A 37 12.14 11.08 19.19
N LYS A 38 13.45 11.18 18.94
CA LYS A 38 14.44 11.73 19.88
C LYS A 38 14.39 13.26 19.98
N GLY A 39 13.54 13.90 19.18
CA GLY A 39 13.42 15.34 19.04
C GLY A 39 14.46 15.92 18.09
N ILE A 40 14.05 16.92 17.30
CA ILE A 40 14.96 17.65 16.42
C ILE A 40 15.92 18.44 17.33
N ALA A 41 17.24 18.22 17.20
CA ALA A 41 18.26 18.89 18.01
C ALA A 41 18.09 20.43 18.08
N ARG A 42 17.57 21.05 17.01
CA ARG A 42 17.23 22.49 16.96
C ARG A 42 16.02 22.91 17.80
N ALA A 43 15.01 22.06 17.97
CA ALA A 43 13.86 22.32 18.84
C ALA A 43 14.27 22.25 20.32
N ASN A 44 15.12 21.26 20.66
CA ASN A 44 15.72 21.14 21.98
C ASN A 44 16.64 22.34 22.31
N ALA A 45 17.40 22.85 21.32
CA ALA A 45 18.31 23.99 21.51
C ALA A 45 17.62 25.35 21.68
N THR A 46 16.38 25.51 21.18
CA THR A 46 15.61 26.76 21.30
C THR A 46 14.63 26.76 22.48
N GLY A 47 14.61 25.68 23.29
CA GLY A 47 13.75 25.56 24.47
C GLY A 47 12.28 25.28 24.17
N ASN A 48 11.92 25.06 22.90
CA ASN A 48 10.58 24.64 22.52
C ASN A 48 10.54 23.11 22.56
N THR A 49 10.18 22.56 23.72
CA THR A 49 9.82 21.14 23.83
C THR A 49 8.71 20.85 22.83
N LEU A 50 8.98 19.98 21.85
CA LEU A 50 7.94 19.49 20.95
C LEU A 50 6.84 18.88 21.84
N LEU A 51 5.60 19.36 21.71
CA LEU A 51 4.46 18.93 22.52
C LEU A 51 3.95 17.53 22.10
N GLY A 52 4.84 16.57 21.93
CA GLY A 52 4.53 15.20 21.56
C GLY A 52 5.59 14.55 20.65
N GLU A 53 5.38 13.27 20.41
CA GLU A 53 6.12 12.46 19.44
C GLU A 53 5.49 12.63 18.06
N ALA A 54 6.33 12.78 17.03
CA ALA A 54 5.89 12.80 15.64
C ALA A 54 6.29 11.49 14.97
N PHE A 55 5.36 10.88 14.25
CA PHE A 55 5.54 9.62 13.53
C PHE A 55 5.26 9.83 12.05
N LEU A 56 6.06 9.21 11.18
CA LEU A 56 5.79 9.23 9.74
C LEU A 56 4.63 8.33 9.33
N HIS A 57 4.34 7.29 10.13
CA HIS A 57 3.28 6.33 9.85
C HIS A 57 1.99 6.62 10.61
N ARG A 58 0.85 6.43 9.96
CA ARG A 58 -0.49 6.66 10.54
C ARG A 58 -0.79 5.85 11.80
N SER A 59 -0.15 4.68 12.00
CA SER A 59 -0.36 3.87 13.20
C SER A 59 0.41 4.39 14.42
N ARG A 60 1.17 5.48 14.26
CA ARG A 60 1.95 6.12 15.33
C ARG A 60 2.92 5.14 16.01
N VAL A 61 3.61 4.36 15.18
CA VAL A 61 4.73 3.50 15.59
C VAL A 61 5.92 3.84 14.72
N PRO A 62 7.16 3.55 15.16
CA PRO A 62 8.34 3.79 14.35
C PRO A 62 8.22 3.13 12.97
N LEU A 63 8.71 3.80 11.93
CA LEU A 63 8.54 3.36 10.54
C LEU A 63 9.10 1.95 10.28
N GLY A 64 10.20 1.59 10.97
CA GLY A 64 10.79 0.24 10.90
C GLY A 64 9.97 -0.87 11.59
N GLU A 65 9.02 -0.51 12.45
CA GLU A 65 8.11 -1.43 13.14
C GLU A 65 6.67 -1.36 12.60
N ALA A 66 6.41 -0.42 11.70
CA ALA A 66 5.07 -0.18 11.19
C ALA A 66 4.53 -1.38 10.41
N PRO A 67 3.21 -1.66 10.49
CA PRO A 67 2.57 -2.76 9.77
C PRO A 67 2.40 -2.40 8.27
N ILE A 68 3.52 -2.24 7.58
CA ILE A 68 3.61 -1.79 6.19
C ILE A 68 3.12 -2.89 5.25
N ASP A 69 3.43 -4.15 5.56
CA ASP A 69 2.99 -5.30 4.76
C ASP A 69 1.49 -5.60 4.89
N HIS A 70 0.80 -4.97 5.84
CA HIS A 70 -0.64 -5.11 5.94
C HIS A 70 -1.33 -4.36 4.79
N VAL A 71 -2.10 -5.11 4.00
CA VAL A 71 -2.97 -4.57 2.94
C VAL A 71 -4.34 -4.27 3.54
N THR A 72 -4.70 -3.00 3.56
CA THR A 72 -6.01 -2.57 4.05
C THR A 72 -7.15 -2.94 3.10
N ARG A 73 -8.38 -2.94 3.61
CA ARG A 73 -9.59 -3.08 2.78
C ARG A 73 -9.65 -2.03 1.67
N ALA A 74 -9.23 -0.79 1.94
CA ALA A 74 -9.23 0.28 0.95
C ALA A 74 -8.20 0.03 -0.16
N GLU A 75 -7.01 -0.47 0.18
CA GLU A 75 -6.02 -0.88 -0.83
C GLU A 75 -6.51 -2.07 -1.65
N ARG A 76 -7.17 -3.05 -1.02
CA ARG A 76 -7.73 -4.20 -1.72
C ARG A 76 -8.82 -3.80 -2.71
N ALA A 77 -9.77 -2.95 -2.30
CA ALA A 77 -10.81 -2.46 -3.20
C ALA A 77 -10.24 -1.74 -4.42
N ALA A 78 -9.18 -0.94 -4.25
CA ALA A 78 -8.51 -0.28 -5.37
C ALA A 78 -7.81 -1.26 -6.34
N LEU A 79 -7.31 -2.40 -5.83
CA LEU A 79 -6.77 -3.47 -6.68
C LEU A 79 -7.88 -4.19 -7.43
N ASP A 80 -8.98 -4.51 -6.74
CA ASP A 80 -10.14 -5.17 -7.34
C ASP A 80 -10.75 -4.31 -8.48
N ASP A 81 -10.83 -2.98 -8.29
CA ASP A 81 -11.28 -2.04 -9.32
C ASP A 81 -10.33 -2.02 -10.55
N ALA A 82 -9.01 -2.01 -10.32
CA ALA A 82 -8.03 -2.06 -11.39
C ALA A 82 -8.06 -3.41 -12.15
N GLU A 83 -8.30 -4.51 -11.45
CA GLU A 83 -8.50 -5.84 -12.05
C GLU A 83 -9.80 -5.90 -12.86
N ALA A 84 -10.88 -5.28 -12.38
CA ALA A 84 -12.13 -5.18 -13.10
C ALA A 84 -11.97 -4.36 -14.40
N GLU A 85 -11.27 -3.23 -14.35
CA GLU A 85 -10.97 -2.43 -15.56
C GLU A 85 -10.14 -3.25 -16.57
N ALA A 86 -9.13 -3.99 -16.10
CA ALA A 86 -8.34 -4.88 -16.95
C ALA A 86 -9.16 -6.02 -17.56
N ALA A 87 -10.17 -6.53 -16.85
CA ALA A 87 -11.08 -7.56 -17.36
C ALA A 87 -12.00 -7.02 -18.46
N GLU A 88 -12.54 -5.80 -18.31
CA GLU A 88 -13.38 -5.13 -19.30
C GLU A 88 -12.63 -4.79 -20.60
N LEU A 89 -11.32 -4.50 -20.50
CA LEU A 89 -10.44 -4.25 -21.65
C LEU A 89 -10.00 -5.55 -22.37
N GLY A 90 -10.32 -6.72 -21.81
CA GLY A 90 -10.04 -8.04 -22.38
C GLY A 90 -8.64 -8.56 -22.03
N VAL A 91 -8.58 -9.59 -21.18
CA VAL A 91 -7.33 -10.30 -20.86
C VAL A 91 -6.94 -11.22 -22.02
N VAL A 92 -5.80 -10.97 -22.66
CA VAL A 92 -5.32 -11.67 -23.88
C VAL A 92 -5.10 -13.18 -23.68
N ASN A 93 -5.02 -13.65 -22.43
CA ASN A 93 -4.99 -15.06 -22.06
C ASN A 93 -5.88 -15.26 -20.83
N GLY A 94 -7.10 -15.74 -21.05
CA GLY A 94 -8.11 -15.92 -20.03
C GLY A 94 -7.71 -16.92 -18.95
N CYS A 95 -7.14 -16.41 -17.86
CA CYS A 95 -7.11 -17.05 -16.56
C CYS A 95 -7.49 -15.98 -15.52
N SER A 96 -8.77 -15.63 -15.49
CA SER A 96 -9.30 -14.72 -14.48
C SER A 96 -9.30 -15.41 -13.12
N PRO A 97 -9.13 -14.68 -11.99
CA PRO A 97 -9.16 -15.26 -10.63
C PRO A 97 -10.46 -16.02 -10.28
N TRP A 98 -11.54 -15.77 -11.03
CA TRP A 98 -12.84 -16.42 -10.89
C TRP A 98 -13.07 -17.55 -11.91
N SER A 99 -12.17 -17.74 -12.88
CA SER A 99 -12.32 -18.64 -14.03
C SER A 99 -11.26 -19.75 -14.06
N CYS A 100 -11.09 -20.43 -12.94
CA CYS A 100 -10.54 -21.79 -12.91
C CYS A 100 -11.57 -22.73 -12.27
N ARG A 101 -12.62 -23.06 -13.02
CA ARG A 101 -13.29 -24.36 -12.87
C ARG A 101 -12.75 -25.25 -13.97
N GLY A 102 -12.18 -26.39 -13.56
CA GLY A 102 -11.32 -27.24 -14.37
C GLY A 102 -11.92 -27.73 -15.68
N ASP A 103 -11.04 -28.34 -16.47
CA ASP A 103 -11.30 -29.08 -17.70
C ASP A 103 -12.57 -29.94 -17.56
N ALA A 104 -13.70 -29.36 -17.98
CA ALA A 104 -14.85 -30.14 -18.35
C ALA A 104 -14.69 -30.32 -19.85
N GLU A 105 -14.06 -31.43 -20.24
CA GLU A 105 -14.32 -31.99 -21.56
C GLU A 105 -15.83 -31.91 -21.76
N GLN A 106 -16.23 -31.15 -22.78
CA GLN A 106 -17.62 -30.99 -23.14
C GLN A 106 -18.10 -32.31 -23.74
N ASP A 107 -18.41 -33.28 -22.88
CA ASP A 107 -19.19 -34.44 -23.28
C ASP A 107 -20.59 -33.94 -23.68
N ASP A 108 -20.79 -33.98 -24.99
CA ASP A 108 -22.03 -33.99 -25.74
C ASP A 108 -23.30 -34.13 -24.87
N PHE A 109 -23.95 -33.02 -24.55
CA PHE A 109 -25.32 -33.03 -24.06
C PHE A 109 -26.24 -33.41 -25.21
N GLY A 110 -26.44 -34.72 -25.39
CA GLY A 110 -27.33 -35.32 -26.38
C GLY A 110 -28.73 -34.74 -26.33
N LEU A 111 -28.98 -33.75 -27.18
CA LEU A 111 -30.28 -33.12 -27.41
C LEU A 111 -30.57 -33.07 -28.90
N ALA A 112 -30.98 -34.22 -29.46
CA ALA A 112 -32.04 -34.32 -30.48
C ALA A 112 -32.23 -35.80 -30.90
N SER A 113 -33.40 -36.35 -30.59
CA SER A 113 -34.11 -37.31 -31.45
C SER A 113 -35.60 -37.06 -31.33
#